data_AF-A0A7C4NEH0-F1
#
_entry.id   AF-A0A7C4NEH0-F1
#
_cell.length_a   1.000
_cell.length_b   1.000
_cell.length_c   1.000
_cell.angle_alpha   90.00
_cell.angle_beta   90.00
_cell.angle_gamma   90.00
#
_symmetry.space_group_name_H-M   'P 1'
#
loop_
_entity.id
_entity.type
_entity.pdbx_description
1 polymer ?
#
loop_
_entity_poly.entity_id
_entity_poly.type
_entity_poly.pdbx_seq_one_letter_code
_entity_poly.pdbx_strand_id
1 'polypeptide(L)'
;MLAATGYDVRRCGRCSFCVKHVRPDEEDLSLEMLMQMILENDEEVLTSKTLWSDRVLKRARSMCISTMDMPAILLALREEARQRGVAPTAGAD
;
A
#
# COMPACT_ATOMS: atom_id res chain seq x y z
N MET A 1 10.71 -11.82 -1.14
CA MET A 1 9.54 -11.42 -1.96
C MET A 1 8.48 -10.93 -0.99
N LEU A 2 7.77 -9.83 -1.28
CA LEU A 2 6.55 -9.43 -0.56
C LEU A 2 5.47 -10.47 -0.88
N ALA A 3 5.65 -11.67 -0.33
CA ALA A 3 5.08 -12.91 -0.81
C ALA A 3 3.70 -13.19 -0.20
N ALA A 4 3.30 -12.41 0.81
CA ALA A 4 2.15 -12.71 1.63
C ALA A 4 0.86 -11.99 1.21
N THR A 5 0.89 -11.14 0.18
CA THR A 5 -0.35 -10.46 -0.21
C THR A 5 -1.42 -11.42 -0.73
N GLY A 6 -1.02 -12.56 -1.32
CA GLY A 6 -1.93 -13.46 -2.03
C GLY A 6 -2.57 -12.82 -3.28
N TYR A 7 -2.19 -11.58 -3.61
CA TYR A 7 -2.69 -10.81 -4.73
C TYR A 7 -1.63 -10.73 -5.82
N ASP A 8 -2.05 -10.89 -7.07
CA ASP A 8 -1.17 -10.71 -8.22
C ASP A 8 -1.03 -9.22 -8.55
N VAL A 9 -0.17 -8.52 -7.80
CA VAL A 9 0.14 -7.10 -7.99
C VAL A 9 0.79 -6.80 -9.35
N ARG A 10 1.27 -7.82 -10.08
CA ARG A 10 1.80 -7.68 -11.46
C ARG A 10 0.71 -7.31 -12.46
N ARG A 11 -0.56 -7.43 -12.07
CA ARG A 11 -1.71 -6.92 -12.84
C ARG A 11 -1.84 -5.40 -12.80
N CYS A 12 -1.02 -4.70 -12.02
CA CYS A 12 -0.96 -3.25 -12.04
C CYS A 12 -0.54 -2.76 -13.43
N GLY A 13 -1.48 -2.15 -14.16
CA GLY A 13 -1.25 -1.61 -15.50
C GLY A 13 -0.49 -0.28 -15.53
N ARG A 14 0.02 0.22 -14.40
CA ARG A 14 0.75 1.51 -14.29
C ARG A 14 0.06 2.67 -15.00
N CYS A 15 -1.27 2.74 -14.86
CA CYS A 15 -2.11 3.73 -15.53
C CYS A 15 -2.10 5.12 -14.87
N SER A 16 -1.36 5.29 -13.76
CA SER A 16 -1.28 6.50 -12.93
C SER A 16 -2.62 7.08 -12.45
N PHE A 17 -3.72 6.31 -12.53
CA PHE A 17 -5.05 6.77 -12.10
C PHE A 17 -5.07 7.06 -10.58
N CYS A 18 -4.42 6.21 -9.79
CA CYS A 18 -4.36 6.34 -8.33
C CYS A 18 -3.60 7.61 -7.86
N VAL A 19 -2.66 8.13 -8.65
CA VAL A 19 -1.84 9.31 -8.31
C VAL A 19 -2.72 10.56 -8.12
N LYS A 20 -3.82 10.67 -8.87
CA LYS A 20 -4.75 11.81 -8.80
C LYS A 20 -5.46 11.94 -7.44
N HIS A 21 -5.33 10.94 -6.57
CA HIS A 21 -6.04 10.89 -5.30
C HIS A 21 -5.13 11.07 -4.06
N VAL A 22 -3.84 11.33 -4.28
CA VAL A 22 -2.84 11.51 -3.22
C VAL A 22 -3.09 12.81 -2.45
N ARG A 23 -2.95 12.75 -1.14
CA ARG A 23 -2.99 13.91 -0.23
C ARG A 23 -1.63 14.05 0.48
N PRO A 24 -0.79 15.04 0.09
CA PRO A 24 0.59 15.16 0.57
C PRO A 24 0.76 15.31 2.09
N ASP A 25 -0.27 15.81 2.79
CA ASP A 25 -0.30 15.93 4.25
C ASP A 25 -0.50 14.58 4.96
N GLU A 26 -1.09 13.61 4.27
CA GLU A 26 -1.50 12.31 4.80
C GLU A 26 -0.59 11.16 4.36
N GLU A 27 0.15 11.33 3.27
CA GLU A 27 0.82 10.28 2.52
C GLU A 27 2.31 10.62 2.31
N ASP A 28 3.22 9.70 2.66
CA ASP A 28 4.65 9.78 2.37
C ASP A 28 4.99 9.17 1.00
N LEU A 29 4.20 8.20 0.56
CA LEU A 29 4.26 7.57 -0.75
C LEU A 29 2.95 7.76 -1.51
N SER A 30 3.02 8.02 -2.82
CA SER A 30 1.85 7.85 -3.68
C SER A 30 1.48 6.36 -3.79
N LEU A 31 0.22 6.04 -4.09
CA LEU A 31 -0.14 4.63 -4.35
C LEU A 31 0.59 4.03 -5.56
N GLU A 32 0.97 4.85 -6.55
CA GLU A 32 1.78 4.38 -7.66
C GLU A 32 3.18 3.97 -7.20
N MET A 33 3.83 4.81 -6.38
CA MET A 33 5.14 4.51 -5.80
C MET A 33 5.08 3.30 -4.88
N LEU A 34 4.06 3.21 -4.03
CA LEU A 34 3.80 2.04 -3.19
C LEU A 34 3.69 0.76 -4.03
N MET A 35 2.93 0.79 -5.13
CA MET A 35 2.82 -0.36 -6.04
C MET A 35 4.14 -0.70 -6.74
N GLN A 36 4.92 0.31 -7.11
CA GLN A 36 6.25 0.09 -7.69
C GLN A 36 7.19 -0.59 -6.70
N MET A 37 7.28 -0.08 -5.48
CA MET A 37 8.08 -0.65 -4.39
C MET A 37 7.68 -2.11 -4.10
N ILE A 38 6.38 -2.42 -4.12
CA ILE A 38 5.90 -3.80 -3.97
C ILE A 38 6.43 -4.69 -5.10
N LEU A 39 6.37 -4.24 -6.35
CA LEU A 39 6.87 -5.00 -7.50
C LEU A 39 8.39 -5.20 -7.46
N GLU A 40 9.12 -4.25 -6.88
CA GLU A 40 10.57 -4.30 -6.71
C GLU A 40 11.00 -5.09 -5.45
N ASN A 41 10.03 -5.58 -4.65
CA ASN A 41 10.25 -6.23 -3.35
C ASN A 41 10.97 -5.32 -2.35
N ASP A 42 10.74 -4.03 -2.43
CA ASP A 42 11.28 -3.06 -1.49
C ASP A 42 10.48 -3.12 -0.17
N GLU A 43 11.17 -3.52 0.91
CA GLU A 43 10.56 -3.74 2.21
C GLU A 43 10.25 -2.44 2.96
N GLU A 44 10.79 -1.30 2.52
CA GLU A 44 10.49 0.02 3.12
C GLU A 44 9.00 0.35 3.05
N VAL A 45 8.28 -0.23 2.08
CA VAL A 45 6.83 -0.10 1.95
C VAL A 45 6.08 -0.55 3.21
N LEU A 46 6.60 -1.56 3.93
CA LEU A 46 5.98 -2.16 5.11
C LEU A 46 5.91 -1.21 6.31
N THR A 47 6.73 -0.16 6.31
CA THR A 47 6.82 0.85 7.36
C THR A 47 6.27 2.22 6.95
N SER A 48 5.87 2.39 5.68
CA SER A 48 5.40 3.68 5.15
C SER A 48 4.14 4.22 5.83
N LYS A 49 4.08 5.54 6.05
CA LYS A 49 2.89 6.24 6.57
C LYS A 49 1.66 5.97 5.70
N THR A 50 1.83 5.94 4.37
CA THR A 50 0.77 5.65 3.41
C THR A 50 0.15 4.27 3.65
N LEU A 51 0.96 3.22 3.87
CA LEU A 51 0.45 1.88 4.14
C LEU A 51 -0.39 1.85 5.42
N TRP A 52 0.04 2.55 6.47
CA TRP A 52 -0.59 2.55 7.79
C TRP A 52 -1.73 3.58 7.96
N SER A 53 -1.99 4.42 6.96
CA SER A 53 -3.09 5.39 6.99
C SER A 53 -4.45 4.76 6.71
N ASP A 54 -5.36 4.81 7.69
CA ASP A 54 -6.75 4.35 7.52
C ASP A 54 -7.54 5.21 6.52
N ARG A 55 -7.15 6.49 6.36
CA ARG A 55 -7.73 7.39 5.38
C ARG A 55 -7.34 6.97 3.96
N VAL A 56 -6.11 6.51 3.76
CA VAL A 56 -5.66 5.91 2.48
C VAL A 56 -6.40 4.61 2.24
N LEU A 57 -6.46 3.71 3.23
CA LEU A 57 -7.16 2.42 3.12
C LEU A 57 -8.63 2.60 2.69
N LYS A 58 -9.34 3.57 3.29
CA LYS A 58 -10.73 3.89 2.94
C LYS A 58 -10.86 4.38 1.49
N ARG A 59 -9.93 5.23 1.03
CA ARG A 59 -9.93 5.80 -0.33
C ARG A 59 -9.46 4.79 -1.39
N ALA A 60 -8.64 3.82 -1.03
CA ALA A 60 -8.03 2.85 -1.94
C ALA A 60 -9.07 2.11 -2.82
N ARG A 61 -10.29 1.93 -2.31
CA ARG A 61 -11.45 1.35 -3.04
C ARG A 61 -11.77 2.05 -4.36
N SER A 62 -11.54 3.36 -4.47
CA SER A 62 -11.86 4.16 -5.66
C SER A 62 -10.62 4.57 -6.47
N MET A 63 -9.43 4.20 -6.04
CA MET A 63 -8.17 4.69 -6.61
C MET A 63 -7.62 3.78 -7.72
N CYS A 64 -8.12 2.55 -7.86
CA CYS A 64 -7.70 1.63 -8.92
C CYS A 64 -8.81 1.42 -9.95
N ILE A 65 -8.53 1.75 -11.20
CA ILE A 65 -9.45 1.50 -12.32
C ILE A 65 -9.42 0.04 -12.81
N SER A 66 -8.35 -0.70 -12.50
CA SER A 66 -8.09 -2.04 -13.09
C SER A 66 -8.66 -3.21 -12.26
N THR A 67 -9.75 -3.02 -11.51
CA THR A 67 -10.43 -4.06 -10.70
C THR A 67 -9.58 -4.72 -9.61
N MET A 68 -8.37 -4.23 -9.31
CA MET A 68 -7.57 -4.76 -8.21
C MET A 68 -8.15 -4.34 -6.88
N ASP A 69 -8.23 -5.27 -5.93
CA ASP A 69 -8.67 -4.99 -4.57
C ASP A 69 -7.54 -4.34 -3.77
N MET A 70 -7.34 -3.04 -4.00
CA MET A 70 -6.32 -2.25 -3.32
C MET A 70 -6.44 -2.30 -1.79
N PRO A 71 -7.65 -2.18 -1.18
CA PRO A 71 -7.79 -2.36 0.26
C PRO A 71 -7.25 -3.70 0.76
N ALA A 72 -7.56 -4.79 0.05
CA ALA A 72 -7.11 -6.10 0.49
C ALA A 72 -5.58 -6.29 0.32
N ILE A 73 -4.99 -5.71 -0.73
CA ILE A 73 -3.52 -5.65 -0.90
C ILE A 73 -2.87 -4.91 0.29
N LEU A 74 -3.37 -3.71 0.63
CA LEU A 74 -2.83 -2.92 1.74
C LEU A 74 -2.97 -3.64 3.08
N LEU A 75 -4.11 -4.29 3.34
CA LEU A 75 -4.31 -5.07 4.57
C LEU A 75 -3.37 -6.27 4.65
N ALA A 76 -3.14 -6.95 3.54
CA ALA A 76 -2.22 -8.09 3.51
C ALA A 76 -0.75 -7.66 3.74
N LEU A 77 -0.35 -6.48 3.23
CA LEU A 77 0.97 -5.89 3.54
C LEU A 77 1.10 -5.49 5.02
N ARG A 78 0.05 -4.93 5.64
CA ARG A 78 0.07 -4.67 7.09
C ARG A 78 0.24 -5.95 7.88
N GLU A 79 -0.45 -7.02 7.47
CA GLU A 79 -0.32 -8.33 8.11
C GLU A 79 1.09 -8.91 7.93
N GLU A 80 1.66 -8.80 6.73
CA GLU A 80 3.05 -9.16 6.46
C GLU A 80 4.03 -8.41 7.35
N ALA A 81 3.86 -7.09 7.50
CA ALA A 81 4.68 -6.27 8.39
C ALA A 81 4.59 -6.74 9.85
N ARG A 82 3.39 -7.13 10.32
CA ARG A 82 3.19 -7.68 11.68
C ARG A 82 3.89 -9.02 11.84
N GLN A 83 3.73 -9.93 10.89
CA GLN A 83 4.37 -11.26 10.92
C GLN A 83 5.90 -11.17 10.92
N ARG A 84 6.45 -10.15 10.25
CA ARG A 84 7.89 -9.86 10.21
C ARG A 84 8.38 -9.05 11.41
N GLY A 85 7.49 -8.57 12.28
CA GLY A 85 7.85 -7.73 13.44
C GLY A 85 8.34 -6.33 13.08
N VAL A 86 8.03 -5.84 11.87
CA VAL A 86 8.42 -4.51 11.38
C VAL A 86 7.24 -3.53 11.34
N ALA A 87 6.06 -3.96 11.77
CA ALA A 87 4.92 -3.06 11.94
C ALA A 87 5.32 -1.90 12.86
N PRO A 88 5.00 -0.63 12.51
CA PRO A 88 5.20 0.49 13.41
C PRO A 88 4.55 0.16 14.74
N THR A 89 5.32 0.28 15.83
CA THR A 89 4.75 0.25 17.17
C THR A 89 3.66 1.31 17.20
N ALA A 90 2.42 0.94 17.57
CA ALA A 90 1.36 1.91 17.78
C ALA A 90 1.83 2.92 18.83
N GLY A 91 2.42 4.01 18.36
CA GLY A 91 3.07 5.04 19.15
C GLY A 91 2.13 6.21 19.22
N ALA A 92 1.43 6.29 20.35
CA ALA A 92 0.92 7.49 21.02
C ALA A 92 0.75 8.75 20.15
N ASP A 93 -0.50 9.03 19.80
CA ASP A 93 -1.06 10.37 19.96
C ASP A 93 -2.22 10.26 20.95
#